data_AF-A0A2R6DTK7-F1
#
_entry.id   AF-A0A2R6DTK7-F1
#
_cell.length_a   1.000
_cell.length_b   1.000
_cell.length_c   1.000
_cell.angle_alpha   90.00
_cell.angle_beta   90.00
_cell.angle_gamma   90.00
#
_symmetry.space_group_name_H-M   'P 1'
#
loop_
_entity.id
_entity.type
_entity.pdbx_description
1 polymer ?
#
loop_
_entity_poly.entity_id
_entity_poly.type
_entity_poly.pdbx_seq_one_letter_code
_entity_poly.pdbx_strand_id
1 'polypeptide(L)'
;MASDSDDRSSAALSTEERRWLERVRAAGSLSQLREITGTDTDHDAYIEAKPTWERLRGRELGTPTPAEGLPGDRVVVDSQPFHVHGVTHADAEPEREFLRTHVSQFLDRNAEVHCEQGIRPMYFEDFDGVSEADDYRWAMHHCRRLDISSHIDGLIEETFDEESHGVTGNIRSAASQFREVAYSLIESGADVYGKTFAAALGDTASTFLMDHEHLATGEDFTSHELSKAAAENPEKLVELQQYYNCAFLPQPLEREWLRRHDHELELFTHARNERIAAWALYHTDDAPVHLIVGAAHQPGVCYYLRAYRDDEWDYGEFELVP
;
A
#
# COMPACT_ATOMS: atom_id res chain seq x y z
N MET A 1 0.33 49.16 16.70
CA MET A 1 0.89 48.44 15.55
C MET A 1 0.44 47.00 15.68
N ALA A 2 -0.63 46.64 14.96
CA ALA A 2 -1.13 45.28 14.85
C ALA A 2 -0.14 44.50 13.97
N SER A 3 0.45 43.41 14.46
CA SER A 3 -0.09 42.04 14.33
C SER A 3 -0.24 41.62 12.86
N ASP A 4 0.88 41.56 12.13
CA ASP A 4 1.05 40.60 11.04
C ASP A 4 1.26 39.23 11.69
N SER A 5 0.17 38.62 12.17
CA SER A 5 0.12 37.18 12.36
C SER A 5 -0.09 36.59 10.97
N ASP A 6 0.99 36.11 10.39
CA ASP A 6 1.04 35.41 9.10
C ASP A 6 0.12 34.18 9.19
N ASP A 7 -1.13 34.36 8.77
CA ASP A 7 -2.18 33.36 8.63
C ASP A 7 -1.90 32.46 7.40
N ARG A 8 -0.70 31.87 7.35
CA ARG A 8 -0.25 30.98 6.26
C ARG A 8 -0.42 29.50 6.59
N SER A 9 -1.39 29.19 7.44
CA SER A 9 -1.68 27.83 7.90
C SER A 9 -3.20 27.60 7.77
N SER A 10 -3.62 27.05 6.62
CA SER A 10 -4.98 26.59 6.25
C SER A 10 -5.64 27.27 5.04
N ALA A 11 -4.88 27.77 4.07
CA ALA A 11 -5.51 28.18 2.81
C ALA A 11 -6.12 26.96 2.11
N ALA A 12 -7.45 26.84 2.19
CA ALA A 12 -8.24 25.87 1.44
C ALA A 12 -7.79 25.88 -0.03
N LEU A 13 -7.77 24.69 -0.66
CA LEU A 13 -7.36 24.56 -2.07
C LEU A 13 -8.08 25.56 -2.97
N SER A 14 -7.39 26.11 -3.95
CA SER A 14 -8.02 26.91 -5.01
C SER A 14 -8.92 26.03 -5.88
N THR A 15 -9.84 26.63 -6.65
CA THR A 15 -10.67 25.87 -7.59
C THR A 15 -9.83 25.15 -8.65
N GLU A 16 -8.73 25.76 -9.09
CA GLU A 16 -7.80 25.15 -10.05
C GLU A 16 -7.05 23.97 -9.43
N GLU A 17 -6.60 24.11 -8.18
CA GLU A 17 -5.93 23.04 -7.43
C GLU A 17 -6.86 21.84 -7.20
N ARG A 18 -8.12 22.08 -6.82
CA ARG A 18 -9.14 21.02 -6.70
C ARG A 18 -9.37 20.33 -8.03
N ARG A 19 -9.57 21.10 -9.11
CA ARG A 19 -9.79 20.56 -10.45
C ARG A 19 -8.60 19.75 -10.94
N TRP A 20 -7.38 20.16 -10.63
CA TRP A 20 -6.18 19.39 -10.96
C TRP A 20 -6.15 18.05 -10.21
N LEU A 21 -6.40 18.05 -8.89
CA LEU A 21 -6.48 16.81 -8.11
C LEU A 21 -7.56 15.85 -8.63
N GLU A 22 -8.75 16.36 -8.94
CA GLU A 22 -9.85 15.58 -9.52
C GLU A 22 -9.46 14.95 -10.85
N ARG A 23 -8.79 15.71 -11.74
CA ARG A 23 -8.30 15.18 -13.02
C ARG A 23 -7.26 14.08 -12.84
N VAL A 24 -6.31 14.25 -11.92
CA VAL A 24 -5.29 13.23 -11.64
C VAL A 24 -5.94 11.98 -11.04
N ARG A 25 -6.88 12.12 -10.09
CA ARG A 25 -7.65 10.99 -9.53
C ARG A 25 -8.40 10.18 -10.57
N ALA A 26 -8.99 10.87 -11.55
CA ALA A 26 -9.75 10.25 -12.63
C ALA A 26 -8.87 9.70 -13.76
N ALA A 27 -7.55 9.92 -13.73
CA ALA A 27 -6.66 9.42 -14.77
C ALA A 27 -6.44 7.91 -14.58
N GLY A 28 -6.86 7.13 -15.58
CA GLY A 28 -6.67 5.68 -15.66
C GLY A 28 -5.40 5.27 -16.39
N SER A 29 -4.58 6.22 -16.85
CA SER A 29 -3.30 5.93 -17.52
C SER A 29 -2.28 7.08 -17.44
N LEU A 30 -1.00 6.75 -17.59
CA LEU A 30 0.10 7.72 -17.66
C LEU A 30 -0.02 8.63 -18.88
N SER A 31 -0.60 8.16 -19.98
CA SER A 31 -0.85 9.02 -21.14
C SER A 31 -1.90 10.10 -20.85
N GLN A 32 -2.93 9.80 -20.06
CA GLN A 32 -3.86 10.82 -19.56
C GLN A 32 -3.18 11.75 -18.55
N LEU A 33 -2.30 11.22 -17.68
CA LEU A 33 -1.48 12.05 -16.80
C LEU A 33 -0.62 13.04 -17.59
N ARG A 34 0.00 12.58 -18.69
CA ARG A 34 0.77 13.43 -19.61
C ARG A 34 -0.07 14.55 -20.23
N GLU A 35 -1.33 14.29 -20.58
CA GLU A 35 -2.26 15.34 -21.03
C GLU A 35 -2.63 16.34 -19.91
N ILE A 36 -2.60 15.90 -18.65
CA ILE A 36 -2.87 16.76 -17.49
C ILE A 36 -1.67 17.66 -17.17
N THR A 37 -0.46 17.11 -17.21
CA THR A 37 0.80 17.81 -16.89
C THR A 37 1.33 18.62 -18.07
N GLY A 38 1.04 18.21 -19.31
CA GLY A 38 1.57 18.82 -20.52
C GLY A 38 3.02 18.43 -20.82
N THR A 39 3.48 17.28 -20.33
CA THR A 39 4.85 16.77 -20.54
C THR A 39 4.99 16.03 -21.87
N ASP A 40 6.22 15.80 -22.30
CA ASP A 40 6.51 15.12 -23.58
C ASP A 40 6.38 13.59 -23.46
N THR A 41 6.71 13.03 -22.31
CA THR A 41 6.67 11.58 -22.06
C THR A 41 5.79 11.21 -20.87
N ASP A 42 5.30 9.98 -20.87
CA ASP A 42 4.53 9.38 -19.77
C ASP A 42 5.37 9.27 -18.49
N HIS A 43 6.69 9.07 -18.62
CA HIS A 43 7.61 9.02 -17.49
C HIS A 43 7.77 10.40 -16.86
N ASP A 44 8.01 11.43 -17.67
CA ASP A 44 8.09 12.82 -17.18
C ASP A 44 6.77 13.23 -16.51
N ALA A 45 5.64 12.80 -17.07
CA ALA A 45 4.32 13.06 -16.49
C ALA A 45 4.22 12.53 -15.05
N TYR A 46 4.66 11.29 -14.83
CA TYR A 46 4.66 10.66 -13.51
C TYR A 46 5.56 11.42 -12.52
N ILE A 47 6.82 11.68 -12.92
CA ILE A 47 7.81 12.33 -12.06
C ILE A 47 7.40 13.78 -11.73
N GLU A 48 6.92 14.54 -12.71
CA GLU A 48 6.51 15.94 -12.50
C GLU A 48 5.20 16.07 -11.73
N ALA A 49 4.28 15.09 -11.86
CA ALA A 49 3.02 15.10 -11.12
C ALA A 49 3.23 14.87 -9.61
N LYS A 50 4.18 14.01 -9.22
CA LYS A 50 4.42 13.58 -7.83
C LYS A 50 4.52 14.75 -6.82
N PRO A 51 5.42 15.75 -6.96
CA PRO A 51 5.52 16.83 -5.98
C PRO A 51 4.27 17.71 -5.89
N THR A 52 3.57 17.89 -7.02
CA THR A 52 2.32 18.66 -7.05
C THR A 52 1.20 17.88 -6.38
N TRP A 53 1.10 16.58 -6.67
CA TRP A 53 0.16 15.67 -6.03
C TRP A 53 0.36 15.64 -4.52
N GLU A 54 1.55 15.32 -4.04
CA GLU A 54 1.87 15.19 -2.62
C GLU A 54 1.49 16.48 -1.85
N ARG A 55 1.90 17.64 -2.38
CA ARG A 55 1.59 18.94 -1.78
C ARG A 55 0.08 19.21 -1.73
N LEU A 56 -0.63 18.99 -2.83
CA LEU A 56 -2.06 19.32 -2.91
C LEU A 56 -2.91 18.31 -2.12
N ARG A 57 -2.56 17.03 -2.18
CA ARG A 57 -3.22 15.96 -1.42
C ARG A 57 -2.99 16.12 0.07
N GLY A 58 -1.77 16.43 0.49
CA GLY A 58 -1.47 16.76 1.89
C GLY A 58 -2.25 17.96 2.41
N ARG A 59 -2.39 19.03 1.60
CA ARG A 59 -3.24 20.19 1.95
C ARG A 59 -4.73 19.85 2.02
N GLU A 60 -5.22 18.96 1.17
CA GLU A 60 -6.61 18.54 1.16
C GLU A 60 -6.95 17.71 2.40
N LEU A 61 -6.07 16.76 2.75
CA LEU A 61 -6.25 15.89 3.91
C LEU A 61 -5.97 16.62 5.23
N GLY A 62 -5.11 17.64 5.22
CA GLY A 62 -4.74 18.40 6.40
C GLY A 62 -3.80 17.65 7.34
N THR A 63 -3.78 18.07 8.60
CA THR A 63 -2.96 17.44 9.64
C THR A 63 -3.62 16.13 10.08
N PRO A 64 -2.87 15.01 10.12
CA PRO A 64 -3.40 13.75 10.65
C PRO A 64 -3.85 13.94 12.10
N THR A 65 -5.01 13.38 12.44
CA THR A 65 -5.58 13.48 13.79
C THR A 65 -5.50 12.10 14.44
N PRO A 66 -5.09 11.99 15.71
CA PRO A 66 -5.09 10.72 16.43
C PRO A 66 -6.46 10.02 16.34
N ALA A 67 -6.46 8.73 16.04
CA ALA A 67 -7.67 7.92 15.98
C ALA A 67 -8.07 7.43 17.38
N GLU A 68 -9.38 7.36 17.66
CA GLU A 68 -9.93 6.77 18.91
C GLU A 68 -9.82 5.22 18.94
N GLY A 69 -9.25 4.61 17.90
CA GLY A 69 -9.01 3.18 17.77
C GLY A 69 -7.91 2.89 16.75
N LEU A 70 -7.94 1.72 16.10
CA LEU A 70 -6.97 1.39 15.06
C LEU A 70 -7.17 2.34 13.86
N PRO A 71 -6.19 3.20 13.50
CA PRO A 71 -6.34 4.12 12.38
C PRO A 71 -6.59 3.37 11.08
N GLY A 72 -7.44 3.93 10.22
CA GLY A 72 -7.80 3.32 8.96
C GLY A 72 -8.81 4.14 8.17
N ASP A 73 -8.88 3.87 6.87
CA ASP A 73 -9.87 4.43 5.96
C ASP A 73 -11.14 3.58 6.01
N ARG A 74 -12.31 4.24 5.96
CA ARG A 74 -13.60 3.56 5.87
C ARG A 74 -14.19 3.72 4.47
N VAL A 75 -14.52 2.60 3.83
CA VAL A 75 -15.30 2.54 2.59
C VAL A 75 -16.61 1.83 2.87
N VAL A 76 -17.72 2.29 2.28
CA VAL A 76 -19.02 1.62 2.41
C VAL A 76 -19.43 1.12 1.04
N VAL A 77 -19.57 -0.19 0.89
CA VAL A 77 -20.00 -0.87 -0.33
C VAL A 77 -21.37 -1.48 -0.02
N ASP A 78 -22.43 -1.18 -0.76
CA ASP A 78 -23.77 -1.76 -0.53
C ASP A 78 -24.29 -1.70 0.93
N SER A 79 -24.00 -0.61 1.65
CA SER A 79 -24.28 -0.40 3.09
C SER A 79 -23.40 -1.19 4.05
N GLN A 80 -22.52 -2.04 3.54
CA GLN A 80 -21.53 -2.82 4.27
C GLN A 80 -20.26 -1.98 4.53
N PRO A 81 -19.87 -1.72 5.79
CA PRO A 81 -18.64 -1.00 6.09
C PRO A 81 -17.39 -1.89 5.97
N PHE A 82 -16.41 -1.39 5.22
CA PHE A 82 -15.05 -1.90 5.14
C PHE A 82 -14.10 -0.89 5.79
N HIS A 83 -13.32 -1.35 6.76
CA HIS A 83 -12.30 -0.58 7.44
C HIS A 83 -10.93 -1.10 7.01
N VAL A 84 -10.11 -0.29 6.35
CA VAL A 84 -8.79 -0.67 5.86
C VAL A 84 -7.73 -0.01 6.74
N HIS A 85 -7.02 -0.81 7.51
CA HIS A 85 -6.04 -0.39 8.51
C HIS A 85 -4.62 -0.65 7.99
N GLY A 86 -3.84 0.42 7.83
CA GLY A 86 -2.44 0.34 7.41
C GLY A 86 -1.48 0.15 8.60
N VAL A 87 -0.63 -0.87 8.54
CA VAL A 87 0.38 -1.22 9.57
C VAL A 87 1.81 -1.22 9.00
N THR A 88 2.82 -1.37 9.85
CA THR A 88 4.25 -1.21 9.44
C THR A 88 4.90 -2.48 8.88
N HIS A 89 4.37 -3.68 9.19
CA HIS A 89 5.04 -4.98 8.98
C HIS A 89 6.37 -5.17 9.74
N ALA A 90 6.66 -4.34 10.73
CA ALA A 90 7.95 -4.34 11.40
C ALA A 90 8.13 -5.43 12.48
N ASP A 91 7.07 -6.19 12.76
CA ASP A 91 6.99 -7.19 13.84
C ASP A 91 7.43 -6.67 15.22
N ALA A 92 7.12 -5.40 15.51
CA ALA A 92 7.52 -4.77 16.75
C ALA A 92 6.58 -5.13 17.90
N GLU A 93 7.12 -5.34 19.10
CA GLU A 93 6.33 -5.65 20.29
C GLU A 93 5.24 -4.59 20.59
N PRO A 94 5.52 -3.26 20.56
CA PRO A 94 4.48 -2.25 20.80
C PRO A 94 3.34 -2.30 19.79
N GLU A 95 3.67 -2.43 18.50
CA GLU A 95 2.67 -2.56 17.45
C GLU A 95 1.86 -3.85 17.60
N ARG A 96 2.52 -4.98 17.89
CA ARG A 96 1.86 -6.26 18.12
C ARG A 96 0.83 -6.17 19.24
N GLU A 97 1.19 -5.61 20.40
CA GLU A 97 0.25 -5.43 21.51
C GLU A 97 -0.94 -4.54 21.13
N PHE A 98 -0.65 -3.44 20.44
CA PHE A 98 -1.67 -2.48 20.00
C PHE A 98 -2.67 -3.12 19.02
N LEU A 99 -2.17 -3.80 18.00
CA LEU A 99 -2.98 -4.48 16.98
C LEU A 99 -3.85 -5.57 17.60
N ARG A 100 -3.26 -6.45 18.42
CA ARG A 100 -3.97 -7.55 19.07
C ARG A 100 -5.09 -7.05 19.97
N THR A 101 -4.87 -5.94 20.69
CA THR A 101 -5.89 -5.32 21.52
C THR A 101 -7.11 -4.88 20.70
N HIS A 102 -6.89 -4.23 19.56
CA HIS A 102 -7.97 -3.72 18.72
C HIS A 102 -8.68 -4.82 17.95
N VAL A 103 -7.93 -5.77 17.38
CA VAL A 103 -8.49 -6.91 16.64
C VAL A 103 -9.35 -7.78 17.56
N SER A 104 -8.93 -8.02 18.80
CA SER A 104 -9.77 -8.73 19.79
C SER A 104 -11.13 -8.06 19.96
N GLN A 105 -11.17 -6.73 20.04
CA GLN A 105 -12.41 -5.99 20.19
C GLN A 105 -13.27 -5.98 18.91
N PHE A 106 -12.68 -6.12 17.73
CA PHE A 106 -13.43 -6.28 16.48
C PHE A 106 -14.13 -7.64 16.47
N LEU A 107 -13.40 -8.70 16.80
CA LEU A 107 -13.94 -10.06 16.90
C LEU A 107 -15.03 -10.18 17.98
N ASP A 108 -14.83 -9.57 19.15
CA ASP A 108 -15.87 -9.52 20.22
C ASP A 108 -17.17 -8.84 19.76
N ARG A 109 -17.09 -7.98 18.73
CA ARG A 109 -18.22 -7.29 18.11
C ARG A 109 -18.77 -8.02 16.89
N ASN A 110 -18.34 -9.26 16.65
CA ASN A 110 -18.68 -10.09 15.49
C ASN A 110 -18.31 -9.43 14.15
N ALA A 111 -17.22 -8.68 14.12
CA ALA A 111 -16.67 -8.17 12.87
C ALA A 111 -15.80 -9.24 12.19
N GLU A 112 -15.73 -9.20 10.87
CA GLU A 112 -14.83 -10.02 10.07
C GLU A 112 -13.46 -9.37 10.02
N VAL A 113 -12.40 -10.15 10.22
CA VAL A 113 -11.03 -9.65 10.17
C VAL A 113 -10.23 -10.46 9.15
N HIS A 114 -9.79 -9.77 8.11
CA HIS A 114 -8.88 -10.30 7.11
C HIS A 114 -7.56 -9.54 7.18
N CYS A 115 -6.46 -10.20 6.85
CA CYS A 115 -5.18 -9.53 6.73
C CYS A 115 -4.40 -9.95 5.47
N GLU A 116 -3.46 -9.09 5.09
CA GLU A 116 -2.45 -9.41 4.08
C GLU A 116 -1.65 -10.66 4.48
N GLN A 117 -1.31 -11.50 3.50
CA GLN A 117 -0.54 -12.70 3.74
C GLN A 117 0.83 -12.39 4.39
N GLY A 118 1.13 -13.04 5.52
CA GLY A 118 2.33 -12.79 6.31
C GLY A 118 2.09 -11.94 7.57
N ILE A 119 0.99 -11.18 7.64
CA ILE A 119 0.58 -10.44 8.85
C ILE A 119 0.06 -11.40 9.92
N ARG A 120 -0.71 -12.43 9.55
CA ARG A 120 -1.28 -13.35 10.55
C ARG A 120 -0.21 -14.09 11.36
N PRO A 121 0.79 -14.77 10.79
CA PRO A 121 1.83 -15.42 11.59
C PRO A 121 2.65 -14.42 12.41
N MET A 122 2.72 -13.15 11.98
CA MET A 122 3.45 -12.10 12.69
C MET A 122 2.71 -11.62 13.95
N TYR A 123 1.40 -11.34 13.83
CA TYR A 123 0.64 -10.67 14.90
C TYR A 123 -0.53 -11.47 15.46
N PHE A 124 -1.07 -12.46 14.75
CA PHE A 124 -2.39 -13.06 14.99
C PHE A 124 -2.42 -14.59 14.82
N GLU A 125 -1.28 -15.28 14.96
CA GLU A 125 -1.18 -16.73 14.71
C GLU A 125 -2.22 -17.54 15.51
N ASP A 126 -2.48 -17.11 16.75
CA ASP A 126 -3.40 -17.70 17.72
C ASP A 126 -4.85 -17.17 17.63
N PHE A 127 -5.18 -16.36 16.62
CA PHE A 127 -6.53 -15.82 16.42
C PHE A 127 -7.24 -16.62 15.32
N ASP A 128 -8.09 -17.56 15.72
CA ASP A 128 -8.90 -18.37 14.78
C ASP A 128 -9.87 -17.51 13.95
N GLY A 129 -10.30 -16.36 14.51
CA GLY A 129 -11.21 -15.42 13.83
C GLY A 129 -10.54 -14.49 12.83
N VAL A 130 -9.23 -14.58 12.62
CA VAL A 130 -8.48 -13.80 11.63
C VAL A 130 -8.06 -14.70 10.48
N SER A 131 -8.39 -14.29 9.25
CA SER A 131 -8.00 -15.01 8.03
C SER A 131 -7.03 -14.20 7.18
N GLU A 132 -6.14 -14.90 6.46
CA GLU A 132 -5.22 -14.27 5.51
C GLU A 132 -5.81 -14.29 4.10
N ALA A 133 -5.61 -13.18 3.38
CA ALA A 133 -5.70 -13.21 1.94
C ALA A 133 -4.60 -14.11 1.33
N ASP A 134 -4.83 -14.60 0.12
CA ASP A 134 -3.84 -15.36 -0.65
C ASP A 134 -3.01 -14.46 -1.59
N ASP A 135 -2.89 -13.18 -1.26
CA ASP A 135 -2.44 -12.15 -2.18
C ASP A 135 -0.96 -12.29 -2.59
N TYR A 136 -0.11 -12.83 -1.72
CA TYR A 136 1.29 -13.13 -2.07
C TYR A 136 1.41 -14.38 -2.94
N ARG A 137 0.67 -15.45 -2.61
CA ARG A 137 0.58 -16.66 -3.46
C ARG A 137 0.01 -16.32 -4.83
N TRP A 138 -0.98 -15.45 -4.88
CA TRP A 138 -1.57 -14.95 -6.11
C TRP A 138 -0.55 -14.21 -6.97
N ALA A 139 0.26 -13.32 -6.38
CA ALA A 139 1.32 -12.63 -7.11
C ALA A 139 2.34 -13.62 -7.70
N MET A 140 2.80 -14.59 -6.91
CA MET A 140 3.69 -15.67 -7.36
C MET A 140 3.08 -16.50 -8.51
N HIS A 141 1.82 -16.91 -8.37
CA HIS A 141 1.11 -17.68 -9.39
C HIS A 141 0.94 -16.88 -10.69
N HIS A 142 0.61 -15.58 -10.58
CA HIS A 142 0.47 -14.70 -11.73
C HIS A 142 1.79 -14.43 -12.45
N CYS A 143 2.91 -14.32 -11.73
CA CYS A 143 4.23 -14.20 -12.35
C CYS A 143 4.54 -15.40 -13.25
N ARG A 144 4.31 -16.63 -12.75
CA ARG A 144 4.45 -17.86 -13.54
C ARG A 144 3.55 -17.88 -14.76
N ARG A 145 2.26 -17.55 -14.58
CA ARG A 145 1.26 -17.59 -15.66
C ARG A 145 1.57 -16.58 -16.78
N LEU A 146 2.20 -15.46 -16.43
CA LEU A 146 2.57 -14.40 -17.37
C LEU A 146 3.96 -14.61 -18.00
N ASP A 147 4.65 -15.71 -17.67
CA ASP A 147 6.01 -16.04 -18.15
C ASP A 147 6.99 -14.87 -17.91
N ILE A 148 6.86 -14.21 -16.77
CA ILE A 148 7.76 -13.13 -16.34
C ILE A 148 9.03 -13.78 -15.79
N SER A 149 10.19 -13.37 -16.30
CA SER A 149 11.48 -13.75 -15.70
C SER A 149 11.51 -13.25 -14.26
N SER A 150 11.45 -14.16 -13.29
CA SER A 150 11.30 -13.81 -11.89
C SER A 150 12.64 -13.71 -11.19
N HIS A 151 12.83 -12.66 -10.39
CA HIS A 151 13.98 -12.50 -9.50
C HIS A 151 13.96 -13.55 -8.38
N ILE A 152 12.81 -14.18 -8.12
CA ILE A 152 12.56 -15.13 -7.04
C ILE A 152 12.18 -16.53 -7.54
N ASP A 153 12.48 -16.91 -8.79
CA ASP A 153 12.02 -18.16 -9.44
C ASP A 153 12.15 -19.41 -8.54
N GLY A 154 13.29 -19.56 -7.86
CA GLY A 154 13.53 -20.67 -6.92
C GLY A 154 12.60 -20.67 -5.69
N LEU A 155 12.24 -19.49 -5.17
CA LEU A 155 11.30 -19.34 -4.05
C LEU A 155 9.85 -19.57 -4.47
N ILE A 156 9.52 -19.24 -5.73
CA ILE A 156 8.21 -19.59 -6.28
C ILE A 156 8.12 -21.11 -6.36
N GLU A 157 9.13 -21.80 -6.88
CA GLU A 157 9.20 -23.28 -6.89
C GLU A 157 9.03 -23.87 -5.48
N GLU A 158 9.77 -23.38 -4.49
CA GLU A 158 9.70 -23.86 -3.11
C GLU A 158 8.36 -23.58 -2.42
N THR A 159 7.69 -22.45 -2.71
CA THR A 159 6.41 -22.08 -2.06
C THR A 159 5.27 -23.02 -2.41
N PHE A 160 5.30 -23.59 -3.62
CA PHE A 160 4.28 -24.51 -4.11
C PHE A 160 4.73 -25.98 -4.04
N ASP A 161 5.89 -26.26 -3.46
CA ASP A 161 6.35 -27.61 -3.18
C ASP A 161 5.94 -28.04 -1.77
N GLU A 162 5.25 -29.18 -1.64
CA GLU A 162 4.66 -29.67 -0.39
C GLU A 162 5.71 -30.03 0.69
N GLU A 163 6.98 -30.18 0.31
CA GLU A 163 8.08 -30.64 1.18
C GLU A 163 8.98 -29.51 1.76
N SER A 164 8.80 -28.25 1.31
CA SER A 164 9.76 -27.17 1.58
C SER A 164 9.27 -26.12 2.58
N HIS A 165 10.20 -25.33 3.13
CA HIS A 165 10.02 -24.36 4.21
C HIS A 165 8.71 -23.58 4.06
N GLY A 166 7.82 -23.71 5.06
CA GLY A 166 6.47 -23.15 5.01
C GLY A 166 6.42 -21.70 4.53
N VAL A 167 5.30 -21.35 3.88
CA VAL A 167 5.07 -20.12 3.11
C VAL A 167 5.62 -18.83 3.73
N THR A 168 5.58 -18.67 5.05
CA THR A 168 6.14 -17.49 5.75
C THR A 168 7.64 -17.30 5.55
N GLY A 169 8.43 -18.38 5.49
CA GLY A 169 9.88 -18.31 5.26
C GLY A 169 10.22 -17.83 3.85
N ASN A 170 9.43 -18.26 2.87
CA ASN A 170 9.63 -17.87 1.47
C ASN A 170 9.20 -16.42 1.22
N ILE A 171 8.17 -15.94 1.91
CA ILE A 171 7.76 -14.52 1.84
C ILE A 171 8.91 -13.60 2.32
N ARG A 172 9.57 -13.91 3.44
CA ARG A 172 10.68 -13.07 3.93
C ARG A 172 11.88 -13.06 2.98
N SER A 173 12.22 -14.23 2.42
CA SER A 173 13.30 -14.35 1.43
C SER A 173 12.98 -13.58 0.16
N ALA A 174 11.74 -13.69 -0.34
CA ALA A 174 11.30 -13.00 -1.54
C ALA A 174 11.22 -11.48 -1.30
N ALA A 175 10.73 -11.03 -0.15
CA ALA A 175 10.75 -9.63 0.25
C ALA A 175 12.18 -9.04 0.27
N SER A 176 13.16 -9.81 0.78
CA SER A 176 14.58 -9.40 0.75
C SER A 176 15.11 -9.25 -0.67
N GLN A 177 14.80 -10.17 -1.58
CA GLN A 177 15.23 -10.11 -2.99
C GLN A 177 14.57 -8.93 -3.72
N PHE A 178 13.27 -8.70 -3.55
CA PHE A 178 12.60 -7.56 -4.17
C PHE A 178 13.12 -6.21 -3.69
N ARG A 179 13.53 -6.12 -2.42
CA ARG A 179 14.20 -4.92 -1.91
C ARG A 179 15.54 -4.68 -2.61
N GLU A 180 16.35 -5.72 -2.80
CA GLU A 180 17.62 -5.60 -3.54
C GLU A 180 17.39 -5.17 -5.00
N VAL A 181 16.36 -5.72 -5.65
CA VAL A 181 15.95 -5.32 -7.00
C VAL A 181 15.56 -3.84 -7.03
N ALA A 182 14.72 -3.39 -6.10
CA ALA A 182 14.31 -1.98 -6.02
C ALA A 182 15.51 -1.05 -5.80
N TYR A 183 16.45 -1.40 -4.92
CA TYR A 183 17.69 -0.62 -4.73
C TYR A 183 18.60 -0.64 -5.96
N SER A 184 18.71 -1.77 -6.65
CA SER A 184 19.46 -1.83 -7.92
C SER A 184 18.84 -0.94 -9.01
N LEU A 185 17.50 -0.91 -9.08
CA LEU A 185 16.78 0.00 -9.96
C LEU A 185 17.02 1.47 -9.57
N ILE A 186 17.04 1.78 -8.27
CA ILE A 186 17.40 3.12 -7.77
C ILE A 186 18.82 3.50 -8.22
N GLU A 187 19.81 2.65 -7.99
CA GLU A 187 21.21 2.94 -8.36
C GLU A 187 21.38 3.13 -9.87
N SER A 188 20.72 2.30 -10.69
CA SER A 188 20.82 2.37 -12.15
C SER A 188 20.04 3.56 -12.76
N GLY A 189 18.94 3.98 -12.12
CA GLY A 189 18.05 5.03 -12.61
C GLY A 189 18.29 6.41 -12.00
N ALA A 190 18.85 6.52 -10.79
CA ALA A 190 18.99 7.80 -10.09
C ALA A 190 19.88 8.81 -10.83
N ASP A 191 20.92 8.34 -11.52
CA ASP A 191 21.81 9.19 -12.33
C ASP A 191 21.10 9.80 -13.55
N VAL A 192 20.02 9.17 -14.01
CA VAL A 192 19.26 9.58 -15.20
C VAL A 192 17.98 10.34 -14.82
N TYR A 193 17.30 9.91 -13.76
CA TYR A 193 15.94 10.34 -13.41
C TYR A 193 15.85 11.10 -12.08
N GLY A 194 16.95 11.18 -11.33
CA GLY A 194 17.08 12.01 -10.14
C GLY A 194 16.35 11.48 -8.90
N LYS A 195 16.20 12.37 -7.90
CA LYS A 195 15.78 12.00 -6.54
C LYS A 195 14.32 11.55 -6.43
N THR A 196 13.42 12.04 -7.30
CA THR A 196 12.00 11.66 -7.27
C THR A 196 11.79 10.21 -7.70
N PHE A 197 12.57 9.75 -8.69
CA PHE A 197 12.60 8.35 -9.10
C PHE A 197 13.09 7.46 -7.95
N ALA A 198 14.21 7.85 -7.31
CA ALA A 198 14.76 7.14 -6.17
C ALA A 198 13.76 7.06 -5.00
N ALA A 199 13.09 8.17 -4.68
CA ALA A 199 12.07 8.21 -3.62
C ALA A 199 10.87 7.29 -3.93
N ALA A 200 10.35 7.31 -5.16
CA ALA A 200 9.22 6.46 -5.56
C ALA A 200 9.54 4.96 -5.45
N LEU A 201 10.74 4.55 -5.87
CA LEU A 201 11.20 3.17 -5.69
C LEU A 201 11.52 2.86 -4.22
N GLY A 202 11.98 3.83 -3.43
CA GLY A 202 12.19 3.68 -1.99
C GLY A 202 10.87 3.41 -1.24
N ASP A 203 9.80 4.09 -1.62
CA ASP A 203 8.45 3.84 -1.10
C ASP A 203 7.92 2.47 -1.50
N THR A 204 8.26 2.02 -2.72
CA THR A 204 7.94 0.66 -3.19
C THR A 204 8.76 -0.39 -2.42
N ALA A 205 10.07 -0.17 -2.23
CA ALA A 205 10.96 -1.05 -1.48
C ALA A 205 10.52 -1.18 -0.01
N SER A 206 9.97 -0.11 0.57
CA SER A 206 9.50 -0.07 1.95
C SER A 206 8.34 -1.03 2.22
N THR A 207 7.60 -1.46 1.19
CA THR A 207 6.55 -2.47 1.32
C THR A 207 7.07 -3.85 1.70
N PHE A 208 8.35 -4.13 1.42
CA PHE A 208 9.02 -5.40 1.69
C PHE A 208 9.78 -5.44 3.02
N LEU A 209 9.66 -4.39 3.86
CA LEU A 209 10.33 -4.35 5.16
C LEU A 209 9.52 -5.16 6.17
N MET A 210 10.01 -6.37 6.48
CA MET A 210 9.31 -7.35 7.33
C MET A 210 9.91 -7.52 8.73
N ASP A 211 10.98 -6.78 9.08
CA ASP A 211 11.57 -6.76 10.41
C ASP A 211 12.38 -5.47 10.70
N HIS A 212 12.77 -5.31 11.98
CA HIS A 212 13.55 -4.18 12.48
C HIS A 212 14.98 -4.07 11.91
N GLU A 213 15.59 -5.17 11.48
CA GLU A 213 16.95 -5.17 10.93
C GLU A 213 16.94 -4.60 9.51
N HIS A 214 15.96 -5.02 8.71
CA HIS A 214 15.70 -4.50 7.37
C HIS A 214 15.39 -3.01 7.38
N LEU A 215 14.63 -2.56 8.38
CA LEU A 215 14.39 -1.15 8.65
C LEU A 215 15.73 -0.38 8.80
N ALA A 216 16.67 -0.83 9.63
CA ALA A 216 17.94 -0.13 9.86
C ALA A 216 18.85 0.06 8.62
N THR A 217 18.58 -0.60 7.49
CA THR A 217 19.35 -0.47 6.24
C THR A 217 18.79 0.56 5.25
N GLY A 218 17.57 1.06 5.46
CA GLY A 218 16.87 1.98 4.54
C GLY A 218 16.82 3.44 5.01
N GLU A 219 17.74 3.86 5.88
CA GLU A 219 17.70 5.15 6.62
C GLU A 219 17.53 6.41 5.75
N ASP A 220 17.78 6.33 4.44
CA ASP A 220 17.70 7.47 3.53
C ASP A 220 16.26 7.84 3.07
N PHE A 221 15.24 7.04 3.40
CA PHE A 221 13.86 7.24 2.93
C PHE A 221 12.88 7.64 4.04
N THR A 222 12.00 8.60 3.74
CA THR A 222 10.97 9.10 4.68
C THR A 222 9.97 8.01 5.08
N SER A 223 9.56 7.15 4.15
CA SER A 223 8.72 5.97 4.41
C SER A 223 9.31 5.07 5.49
N HIS A 224 10.64 4.87 5.43
CA HIS A 224 11.36 4.07 6.41
C HIS A 224 11.36 4.72 7.81
N GLU A 225 11.70 6.01 7.91
CA GLU A 225 11.70 6.73 9.20
C GLU A 225 10.33 6.73 9.87
N LEU A 226 9.27 6.95 9.09
CA LEU A 226 7.89 6.94 9.58
C LEU A 226 7.46 5.54 10.01
N SER A 227 7.83 4.51 9.25
CA SER A 227 7.52 3.11 9.59
C SER A 227 8.18 2.71 10.91
N LYS A 228 9.47 2.99 11.09
CA LYS A 228 10.18 2.76 12.35
C LYS A 228 9.53 3.50 13.52
N ALA A 229 9.20 4.78 13.32
CA ALA A 229 8.56 5.58 14.36
C ALA A 229 7.18 5.03 14.76
N ALA A 230 6.40 4.51 13.80
CA ALA A 230 5.10 3.90 14.05
C ALA A 230 5.19 2.50 14.67
N ALA A 231 6.22 1.74 14.33
CA ALA A 231 6.47 0.44 14.94
C ALA A 231 6.84 0.55 16.43
N GLU A 232 7.63 1.58 16.78
CA GLU A 232 8.00 1.91 18.17
C GLU A 232 6.85 2.61 18.93
N ASN A 233 6.01 3.38 18.24
CA ASN A 233 4.84 4.05 18.81
C ASN A 233 3.63 3.95 17.85
N PRO A 234 2.70 3.00 18.10
CA PRO A 234 1.54 2.77 17.23
C PRO A 234 0.56 3.94 17.11
N GLU A 235 0.62 4.94 18.00
CA GLU A 235 -0.13 6.19 17.82
C GLU A 235 0.27 6.92 16.53
N LYS A 236 1.49 6.67 16.03
CA LYS A 236 2.01 7.26 14.79
C LYS A 236 1.59 6.55 13.50
N LEU A 237 0.78 5.50 13.60
CA LEU A 237 0.25 4.81 12.42
C LEU A 237 -0.59 5.74 11.54
N VAL A 238 -1.25 6.75 12.11
CA VAL A 238 -2.03 7.72 11.33
C VAL A 238 -1.15 8.60 10.45
N GLU A 239 0.03 9.00 10.92
CA GLU A 239 1.01 9.75 10.13
C GLU A 239 1.57 8.90 8.99
N LEU A 240 1.85 7.61 9.24
CA LEU A 240 2.33 6.69 8.21
C LEU A 240 1.28 6.44 7.11
N GLN A 241 0.02 6.21 7.51
CA GLN A 241 -1.10 6.05 6.58
C GLN A 241 -1.33 7.32 5.76
N GLN A 242 -1.28 8.49 6.41
CA GLN A 242 -1.38 9.80 5.76
C GLN A 242 -0.26 10.01 4.74
N TYR A 243 0.97 9.60 5.08
CA TYR A 243 2.11 9.68 4.18
C TYR A 243 1.86 8.92 2.87
N TYR A 244 1.49 7.63 2.92
CA TYR A 244 1.25 6.86 1.70
C TYR A 244 0.04 7.36 0.89
N ASN A 245 -0.95 7.95 1.54
CA ASN A 245 -2.05 8.65 0.87
C ASN A 245 -1.61 9.89 0.06
N CYS A 246 -0.44 10.46 0.37
CA CYS A 246 0.16 11.61 -0.33
C CYS A 246 1.31 11.21 -1.25
N ALA A 247 2.08 10.18 -0.89
CA ALA A 247 3.25 9.73 -1.63
C ALA A 247 2.86 9.02 -2.93
N PHE A 248 1.80 8.21 -2.92
CA PHE A 248 1.34 7.50 -4.10
C PHE A 248 0.34 8.31 -4.92
N LEU A 249 0.56 8.35 -6.24
CA LEU A 249 -0.44 8.71 -7.23
C LEU A 249 -1.59 7.69 -7.21
N PRO A 250 -2.72 8.00 -7.87
CA PRO A 250 -3.81 7.05 -8.02
C PRO A 250 -3.35 5.68 -8.54
N GLN A 251 -3.96 4.63 -7.99
CA GLN A 251 -3.58 3.24 -8.18
C GLN A 251 -3.33 2.83 -9.65
N PRO A 252 -4.13 3.23 -10.67
CA PRO A 252 -3.84 2.90 -12.06
C PRO A 252 -2.51 3.45 -12.58
N LEU A 253 -2.14 4.66 -12.13
CA LEU A 253 -0.92 5.34 -12.56
C LEU A 253 0.32 4.68 -11.93
N GLU A 254 0.24 4.33 -10.64
CA GLU A 254 1.31 3.62 -9.94
C GLU A 254 1.57 2.24 -10.54
N ARG A 255 0.51 1.48 -10.81
CA ARG A 255 0.60 0.18 -11.49
C ARG A 255 1.20 0.30 -12.88
N GLU A 256 0.70 1.23 -13.71
CA GLU A 256 1.22 1.39 -15.05
C GLU A 256 2.69 1.82 -15.06
N TRP A 257 3.08 2.70 -14.13
CA TRP A 257 4.47 3.14 -14.01
C TRP A 257 5.38 2.00 -13.59
N LEU A 258 5.08 1.26 -12.51
CA LEU A 258 5.90 0.13 -12.09
C LEU A 258 5.98 -0.95 -13.18
N ARG A 259 4.84 -1.32 -13.79
CA ARG A 259 4.82 -2.35 -14.83
C ARG A 259 5.70 -2.03 -16.05
N ARG A 260 5.95 -0.73 -16.33
CA ARG A 260 6.87 -0.30 -17.40
C ARG A 260 8.35 -0.41 -17.02
N HIS A 261 8.68 -0.49 -15.73
CA HIS A 261 10.05 -0.60 -15.22
C HIS A 261 10.38 -2.02 -14.75
N ASP A 262 9.49 -2.60 -13.95
CA ASP A 262 9.57 -3.97 -13.45
C ASP A 262 8.15 -4.51 -13.19
N HIS A 263 7.69 -5.42 -14.06
CA HIS A 263 6.35 -6.00 -13.98
C HIS A 263 6.22 -6.97 -12.81
N GLU A 264 7.30 -7.63 -12.39
CA GLU A 264 7.27 -8.49 -11.23
C GLU A 264 7.11 -7.65 -9.96
N LEU A 265 7.89 -6.58 -9.82
CA LEU A 265 7.78 -5.65 -8.70
C LEU A 265 6.38 -5.04 -8.59
N GLU A 266 5.74 -4.71 -9.72
CA GLU A 266 4.35 -4.27 -9.75
C GLU A 266 3.39 -5.33 -9.17
N LEU A 267 3.57 -6.60 -9.56
CA LEU A 267 2.75 -7.70 -9.10
C LEU A 267 2.86 -7.92 -7.58
N PHE A 268 4.07 -7.80 -7.03
CA PHE A 268 4.32 -7.98 -5.59
C PHE A 268 4.05 -6.74 -4.72
N THR A 269 3.70 -5.61 -5.34
CA THR A 269 3.36 -4.37 -4.62
C THR A 269 1.94 -3.90 -4.96
N HIS A 270 1.78 -3.03 -5.95
CA HIS A 270 0.50 -2.39 -6.23
C HIS A 270 -0.56 -3.37 -6.77
N ALA A 271 -0.22 -4.41 -7.53
CA ALA A 271 -1.24 -5.34 -8.03
C ALA A 271 -1.95 -6.10 -6.91
N ARG A 272 -1.25 -6.43 -5.81
CA ARG A 272 -1.83 -7.11 -4.63
C ARG A 272 -3.00 -6.35 -4.03
N ASN A 273 -3.02 -5.02 -4.16
CA ASN A 273 -4.13 -4.19 -3.69
C ASN A 273 -5.47 -4.61 -4.28
N GLU A 274 -5.47 -5.02 -5.56
CA GLU A 274 -6.66 -5.54 -6.25
C GLU A 274 -7.09 -6.86 -5.64
N ARG A 275 -6.13 -7.77 -5.41
CA ARG A 275 -6.38 -9.10 -4.87
C ARG A 275 -6.90 -9.05 -3.44
N ILE A 276 -6.33 -8.20 -2.58
CA ILE A 276 -6.76 -8.01 -1.19
C ILE A 276 -8.21 -7.48 -1.15
N ALA A 277 -8.55 -6.50 -2.00
CA ALA A 277 -9.91 -5.98 -2.09
C ALA A 277 -10.90 -7.05 -2.59
N ALA A 278 -10.53 -7.79 -3.65
CA ALA A 278 -11.34 -8.89 -4.17
C ALA A 278 -11.57 -9.99 -3.13
N TRP A 279 -10.53 -10.35 -2.36
CA TRP A 279 -10.63 -11.33 -1.27
C TRP A 279 -11.67 -10.90 -0.23
N ALA A 280 -11.61 -9.64 0.21
CA ALA A 280 -12.53 -9.09 1.19
C ALA A 280 -13.97 -9.04 0.69
N LEU A 281 -14.16 -8.64 -0.58
CA LEU A 281 -15.49 -8.59 -1.20
C LEU A 281 -16.08 -9.99 -1.38
N TYR A 282 -15.26 -10.98 -1.73
CA TYR A 282 -15.71 -12.35 -1.95
C TYR A 282 -16.11 -13.07 -0.65
N HIS A 283 -15.44 -12.76 0.47
CA HIS A 283 -15.64 -13.45 1.75
C HIS A 283 -16.58 -12.73 2.73
N THR A 284 -17.21 -11.62 2.34
CA THR A 284 -18.04 -10.83 3.26
C THR A 284 -19.41 -11.47 3.53
N ASP A 285 -19.82 -11.54 4.80
CA ASP A 285 -21.13 -12.04 5.26
C ASP A 285 -21.83 -11.02 6.19
N ASP A 286 -22.45 -9.96 5.62
CA ASP A 286 -23.32 -8.96 6.30
C ASP A 286 -22.79 -8.33 7.62
N ALA A 287 -21.50 -8.49 7.93
CA ALA A 287 -20.84 -8.06 9.17
C ALA A 287 -19.70 -7.08 8.86
N PRO A 288 -19.44 -6.05 9.68
CA PRO A 288 -18.35 -5.10 9.44
C PRO A 288 -17.02 -5.78 9.13
N VAL A 289 -16.36 -5.37 8.05
CA VAL A 289 -15.10 -5.99 7.60
C VAL A 289 -13.93 -5.10 7.98
N HIS A 290 -12.92 -5.68 8.64
CA HIS A 290 -11.66 -5.03 8.97
C HIS A 290 -10.52 -5.71 8.20
N LEU A 291 -9.86 -4.94 7.35
CA LEU A 291 -8.69 -5.35 6.57
C LEU A 291 -7.43 -4.79 7.24
N ILE A 292 -6.55 -5.66 7.70
CA ILE A 292 -5.23 -5.30 8.22
C ILE A 292 -4.21 -5.50 7.10
N VAL A 293 -3.60 -4.42 6.62
CA VAL A 293 -2.70 -4.45 5.45
C VAL A 293 -1.46 -3.60 5.72
N GLY A 294 -0.39 -3.78 4.97
CA GLY A 294 0.72 -2.83 5.00
C GLY A 294 0.23 -1.41 4.70
N ALA A 295 0.77 -0.40 5.38
CA ALA A 295 0.32 0.99 5.22
C ALA A 295 0.42 1.50 3.77
N ALA A 296 1.36 0.97 3.00
CA ALA A 296 1.50 1.25 1.57
C ALA A 296 0.38 0.64 0.70
N HIS A 297 -0.21 -0.48 1.12
CA HIS A 297 -1.30 -1.14 0.41
C HIS A 297 -2.66 -0.48 0.66
N GLN A 298 -2.84 0.16 1.83
CA GLN A 298 -4.12 0.77 2.23
C GLN A 298 -4.74 1.69 1.15
N PRO A 299 -4.02 2.67 0.56
CA PRO A 299 -4.63 3.56 -0.44
C PRO A 299 -5.17 2.81 -1.67
N GLY A 300 -4.44 1.79 -2.14
CA GLY A 300 -4.84 0.99 -3.30
C GLY A 300 -5.98 0.04 -3.01
N VAL A 301 -6.01 -0.59 -1.83
CA VAL A 301 -7.14 -1.42 -1.41
C VAL A 301 -8.41 -0.56 -1.31
N CYS A 302 -8.30 0.63 -0.72
CA CYS A 302 -9.40 1.60 -0.67
C CYS A 302 -9.85 2.05 -2.06
N TYR A 303 -8.91 2.18 -3.01
CA TYR A 303 -9.23 2.50 -4.40
C TYR A 303 -10.14 1.42 -5.02
N TYR A 304 -9.78 0.14 -4.92
CA TYR A 304 -10.60 -0.93 -5.51
C TYR A 304 -11.95 -1.13 -4.82
N LEU A 305 -12.03 -0.98 -3.49
CA LEU A 305 -13.32 -1.00 -2.79
C LEU A 305 -14.25 0.14 -3.25
N ARG A 306 -13.70 1.34 -3.49
CA ARG A 306 -14.46 2.48 -4.02
C ARG A 306 -14.85 2.26 -5.47
N ALA A 307 -13.94 1.75 -6.30
CA ALA A 307 -14.19 1.45 -7.70
C ALA A 307 -15.27 0.36 -7.86
N TYR A 308 -15.27 -0.67 -7.01
CA TYR A 308 -16.34 -1.66 -6.94
C TYR A 308 -17.69 -1.04 -6.59
N ARG A 309 -17.73 -0.22 -5.52
CA ARG A 309 -18.94 0.51 -5.12
C ARG A 309 -19.51 1.40 -6.25
N ASP A 310 -18.63 1.98 -7.04
CA ASP A 310 -18.99 2.94 -8.10
C ASP A 310 -19.21 2.27 -9.47
N ASP A 311 -19.25 0.93 -9.54
CA ASP A 311 -19.37 0.13 -10.77
C ASP A 311 -18.27 0.41 -11.82
N GLU A 312 -17.09 0.87 -11.38
CA GLU A 312 -15.94 1.17 -12.23
C GLU A 312 -14.96 -0.01 -12.36
N TRP A 313 -15.08 -1.01 -11.49
CA TRP A 313 -14.29 -2.22 -11.47
C TRP A 313 -15.09 -3.39 -10.87
N ASP A 314 -14.84 -4.60 -11.35
CA ASP A 314 -15.40 -5.84 -10.81
C ASP A 314 -14.27 -6.87 -10.73
N TYR A 315 -14.28 -7.72 -9.69
CA TYR A 315 -13.28 -8.78 -9.52
C TYR A 315 -13.59 -10.02 -10.35
N GLY A 316 -14.74 -10.08 -11.02
CA GLY A 316 -15.16 -11.19 -11.86
C GLY A 316 -15.37 -12.49 -11.06
N GLU A 317 -15.01 -13.61 -11.67
CA GLU A 317 -14.99 -14.89 -10.97
C GLU A 317 -13.75 -14.97 -10.07
N PHE A 318 -13.97 -15.09 -8.77
CA PHE A 318 -12.88 -15.19 -7.80
C PHE A 318 -12.25 -16.59 -7.84
N GLU A 319 -11.04 -16.69 -8.40
CA GLU A 319 -10.24 -17.91 -8.39
C GLU A 319 -9.40 -17.99 -7.11
N LEU A 320 -9.53 -19.09 -6.36
CA LEU A 320 -8.64 -19.39 -5.23
C LEU A 320 -7.32 -19.96 -5.75
N VAL A 321 -6.20 -19.36 -5.34
CA VAL A 321 -4.87 -19.84 -5.72
C VAL A 321 -4.45 -20.96 -4.77
N PRO A 322 -3.94 -22.10 -5.29
CA PRO A 322 -3.58 -23.27 -4.47
C PRO A 322 -2.49 -23.01 -3.44
#